data_AF-A0A0A9C8G1-F1
#
_entry.id   AF-A0A0A9C8G1-F1
#
_cell.length_a   1.000
_cell.length_b   1.000
_cell.length_c   1.000
_cell.angle_alpha   90.00
_cell.angle_beta   90.00
_cell.angle_gamma   90.00
#
_symmetry.space_group_name_H-M   'P 1'
#
loop_
_entity.id
_entity.type
_entity.pdbx_description
1 polymer ?
#
loop_
_entity_poly.entity_id
_entity_poly.type
_entity_poly.pdbx_seq_one_letter_code
_entity_poly.pdbx_strand_id
1 'polypeptide(L)'
;MRYPSYPQSQGWVYPGIGEFICYDKYLEADFKAAAEAGHPEWELPDDAEEYNDTPEKTEFFADNGTYQTEKGKFFLTWYSNKLIKHGDKILDEANKVFLGCRVQLAIKISGIHWWYRVPNHAAELTAGYYNLDDRDGYRTIAHMLTRHHASTNFTCAEMRDNEQSSEAKSAPEELVQQVIRPLITGLQLDYFSSIREHKRTSQSSKKNSGVNHKNWQVLSAGWREGLNVACENALGRYDATAYSTILRNARPQGINKNGPPEHKLYGFTYLRVSDELLKGQNYATFKTFVRRMHANLDYNPNVDSVAPMQRSKPEIPIEDILQAAEPKLEPFPFDKNTDLPV
;
A
#
# COMPACT_ATOMS: atom_id res chain seq x y z
N MET A 1 -2.62 -5.42 -10.58
CA MET A 1 -3.42 -4.36 -11.20
C MET A 1 -2.63 -3.05 -11.08
N ARG A 2 -1.89 -2.68 -12.13
CA ARG A 2 -1.09 -1.44 -12.22
C ARG A 2 -0.71 -1.15 -13.68
N TYR A 3 -0.21 0.04 -13.94
CA TYR A 3 0.53 0.35 -15.17
C TYR A 3 1.99 -0.14 -15.12
N PRO A 4 2.63 -0.40 -16.27
CA PRO A 4 4.03 -0.81 -16.34
C PRO A 4 5.01 0.37 -16.20
N SER A 5 4.84 1.23 -15.18
CA SER A 5 5.55 2.51 -15.02
C SER A 5 7.03 2.42 -14.64
N TYR A 6 7.53 1.25 -14.23
CA TYR A 6 8.93 1.02 -13.85
C TYR A 6 9.56 -0.18 -14.62
N PRO A 7 9.63 -0.13 -15.96
CA PRO A 7 10.09 -1.24 -16.77
C PRO A 7 11.63 -1.31 -16.78
N GLN A 8 12.20 -2.28 -16.06
CA GLN A 8 13.65 -2.52 -16.07
C GLN A 8 14.22 -2.73 -17.49
N SER A 9 13.42 -3.31 -18.40
CA SER A 9 13.80 -3.52 -19.80
C SER A 9 13.95 -2.24 -20.62
N GLN A 10 13.43 -1.11 -20.13
CA GLN A 10 13.57 0.21 -20.78
C GLN A 10 14.49 1.15 -19.97
N GLY A 11 15.30 0.59 -19.07
CA GLY A 11 16.32 1.35 -18.35
C GLY A 11 15.86 1.99 -17.04
N TRP A 12 14.63 1.73 -16.56
CA TRP A 12 14.26 2.13 -15.20
C TRP A 12 15.14 1.41 -14.16
N VAL A 13 15.59 2.17 -13.16
CA VAL A 13 16.40 1.72 -12.03
C VAL A 13 15.80 2.29 -10.75
N TYR A 14 15.64 1.44 -9.74
CA TYR A 14 15.18 1.87 -8.42
C TYR A 14 16.14 2.94 -7.83
N PRO A 15 15.64 4.06 -7.27
CA PRO A 15 14.23 4.36 -6.97
C PRO A 15 13.60 5.40 -7.93
N GLY A 16 13.82 5.34 -9.24
CA GLY A 16 13.23 6.30 -10.19
C GLY A 16 11.71 6.43 -10.07
N ILE A 17 11.17 7.64 -10.33
CA ILE A 17 9.72 7.93 -10.24
C ILE A 17 8.85 7.11 -11.20
N GLY A 18 9.45 6.59 -12.28
CA GLY A 18 8.71 5.92 -13.35
C GLY A 18 7.96 6.91 -14.27
N GLU A 19 7.24 6.39 -15.25
CA GLU A 19 6.50 7.23 -16.22
C GLU A 19 5.00 6.87 -16.27
N PHE A 20 4.18 7.84 -16.67
CA PHE A 20 2.78 7.57 -17.00
C PHE A 20 2.70 6.75 -18.28
N ILE A 21 1.93 5.65 -18.28
CA ILE A 21 1.82 4.76 -19.44
C ILE A 21 0.40 4.85 -20.00
N CYS A 22 0.10 5.99 -20.63
CA CYS A 22 -1.23 6.29 -21.22
C CYS A 22 -1.19 6.93 -22.62
N TYR A 23 -0.04 6.91 -23.29
CA TYR A 23 0.18 7.50 -24.62
C TYR A 23 -0.15 6.55 -25.78
N ASP A 24 -0.89 5.47 -25.52
CA ASP A 24 -1.45 4.70 -26.62
C ASP A 24 -2.69 5.42 -27.17
N LYS A 25 -2.92 5.28 -28.48
CA LYS A 25 -4.00 5.98 -29.20
C LYS A 25 -5.40 5.79 -28.60
N TYR A 26 -5.65 4.71 -27.84
CA TYR A 26 -6.96 4.45 -27.25
C TYR A 26 -7.12 5.24 -25.96
N LEU A 27 -6.11 5.21 -25.08
CA LEU A 27 -6.10 6.00 -23.86
C LEU A 27 -6.03 7.50 -24.13
N GLU A 28 -5.27 7.94 -25.14
CA GLU A 28 -5.25 9.34 -25.58
C GLU A 28 -6.63 9.83 -26.04
N ALA A 29 -7.29 9.08 -26.93
CA ALA A 29 -8.62 9.42 -27.43
C ALA A 29 -9.67 9.44 -26.29
N ASP A 30 -9.56 8.51 -25.34
CA ASP A 30 -10.43 8.45 -24.18
C ASP A 30 -10.20 9.65 -23.24
N PHE A 31 -8.94 10.01 -22.95
CA PHE A 31 -8.62 11.20 -22.16
C PHE A 31 -9.19 12.47 -22.82
N LYS A 32 -9.01 12.61 -24.14
CA LYS A 32 -9.57 13.75 -24.88
C LYS A 32 -11.08 13.83 -24.79
N ALA A 33 -11.77 12.70 -24.98
CA ALA A 33 -13.22 12.68 -24.83
C ALA A 33 -13.67 13.04 -23.40
N ALA A 34 -12.91 12.65 -22.37
CA ALA A 34 -13.21 13.02 -20.99
C ALA A 34 -13.02 14.52 -20.73
N ALA A 35 -12.01 15.13 -21.35
CA ALA A 35 -11.69 16.55 -21.20
C ALA A 35 -12.67 17.47 -21.98
N GLU A 36 -13.26 16.99 -23.07
CA GLU A 36 -14.12 17.77 -23.99
C GLU A 36 -15.30 18.50 -23.31
N ALA A 37 -15.81 17.97 -22.20
CA ALA A 37 -16.98 18.52 -21.51
C ALA A 37 -16.72 19.86 -20.78
N GLY A 38 -15.46 20.25 -20.57
CA GLY A 38 -15.13 21.50 -19.87
C GLY A 38 -13.76 22.09 -20.20
N HIS A 39 -12.81 21.25 -20.63
CA HIS A 39 -11.43 21.63 -20.92
C HIS A 39 -10.88 20.90 -22.16
N PRO A 40 -11.44 21.12 -23.35
CA PRO A 40 -11.00 20.46 -24.59
C PRO A 40 -9.51 20.73 -24.92
N GLU A 41 -8.93 21.79 -24.37
CA GLU A 41 -7.52 22.15 -24.49
C GLU A 41 -6.57 21.27 -23.67
N TRP A 42 -7.06 20.49 -22.71
CA TRP A 42 -6.20 19.66 -21.88
C TRP A 42 -5.62 18.48 -22.65
N GLU A 43 -4.29 18.38 -22.63
CA GLU A 43 -3.52 17.24 -23.12
C GLU A 43 -3.01 16.37 -21.96
N LEU A 44 -2.57 15.15 -22.29
CA LEU A 44 -1.80 14.33 -21.35
C LEU A 44 -0.56 15.10 -20.84
N PRO A 45 -0.05 14.79 -19.64
CA PRO A 45 1.16 15.42 -19.13
C PRO A 45 2.34 15.24 -20.08
N ASP A 46 3.06 16.33 -20.36
CA ASP A 46 4.33 16.38 -21.08
C ASP A 46 5.48 16.86 -20.19
N ASP A 47 5.19 17.07 -18.90
CA ASP A 47 6.02 17.68 -17.87
C ASP A 47 6.35 16.71 -16.70
N ALA A 48 6.04 15.42 -16.88
CA ALA A 48 6.23 14.36 -15.88
C ALA A 48 7.61 13.66 -15.92
N GLU A 49 8.50 14.10 -16.83
CA GLU A 49 9.89 13.64 -17.05
C GLU A 49 10.09 12.13 -17.30
N GLU A 50 11.34 11.64 -17.17
CA GLU A 50 11.78 10.29 -17.53
C GLU A 50 11.79 9.32 -16.33
N TYR A 51 11.80 8.01 -16.61
CA TYR A 51 11.77 6.90 -15.65
C TYR A 51 12.63 7.09 -14.37
N ASN A 52 13.83 7.65 -14.50
CA ASN A 52 14.86 7.67 -13.46
C ASN A 52 15.01 9.02 -12.74
N ASP A 53 14.14 9.98 -13.05
CA ASP A 53 14.17 11.27 -12.37
C ASP A 53 13.73 11.15 -10.91
N THR A 54 14.00 12.22 -10.17
CA THR A 54 13.52 12.43 -8.80
C THR A 54 12.39 13.47 -8.83
N PRO A 55 11.40 13.40 -7.92
CA PRO A 55 10.22 14.25 -8.03
C PRO A 55 10.52 15.75 -8.14
N GLU A 56 11.55 16.23 -7.44
CA GLU A 56 11.96 17.63 -7.42
C GLU A 56 12.59 18.15 -8.72
N LYS A 57 12.96 17.25 -9.65
CA LYS A 57 13.43 17.64 -10.98
C LYS A 57 12.26 17.96 -11.91
N THR A 58 11.15 17.26 -11.71
CA THR A 58 9.94 17.34 -12.53
C THR A 58 9.11 18.57 -12.25
N GLU A 59 8.59 19.22 -13.29
CA GLU A 59 7.56 20.24 -13.11
C GLU A 59 6.24 19.61 -12.62
N PHE A 60 5.93 18.39 -13.04
CA PHE A 60 4.70 17.74 -12.62
C PHE A 60 4.64 17.39 -11.14
N PHE A 61 5.71 16.82 -10.55
CA PHE A 61 5.75 16.32 -9.16
C PHE A 61 6.52 17.21 -8.17
N ALA A 62 7.14 18.31 -8.62
CA ALA A 62 7.77 19.29 -7.73
C ALA A 62 6.78 19.90 -6.72
N ASP A 63 7.30 20.60 -5.72
CA ASP A 63 6.48 21.33 -4.75
C ASP A 63 5.63 22.40 -5.48
N ASN A 64 4.30 22.34 -5.29
CA ASN A 64 3.31 23.12 -6.05
C ASN A 64 3.30 22.83 -7.57
N GLY A 65 3.79 21.66 -7.97
CA GLY A 65 3.80 21.21 -9.36
C GLY A 65 2.43 20.88 -9.93
N THR A 66 2.41 20.51 -11.21
CA THR A 66 1.18 20.28 -11.99
C THR A 66 0.22 19.30 -11.33
N TYR A 67 0.70 18.29 -10.59
CA TYR A 67 -0.14 17.31 -9.89
C TYR A 67 -1.16 17.93 -8.91
N GLN A 68 -0.90 19.13 -8.39
CA GLN A 68 -1.80 19.84 -7.48
C GLN A 68 -2.81 20.74 -8.19
N THR A 69 -2.59 21.06 -9.46
CA THR A 69 -3.47 21.90 -10.29
C THR A 69 -4.77 21.17 -10.61
N GLU A 70 -5.77 21.91 -11.09
CA GLU A 70 -7.03 21.32 -11.55
C GLU A 70 -6.82 20.31 -12.67
N LYS A 71 -5.98 20.64 -13.67
CA LYS A 71 -5.60 19.74 -14.77
C LYS A 71 -4.92 18.47 -14.24
N GLY A 72 -3.95 18.61 -13.33
CA GLY A 72 -3.24 17.46 -12.77
C GLY A 72 -4.14 16.54 -11.96
N LYS A 73 -5.01 17.10 -11.11
CA LYS A 73 -6.00 16.34 -10.34
C LYS A 73 -7.01 15.63 -11.25
N PHE A 74 -7.47 16.29 -12.32
CA PHE A 74 -8.33 15.69 -13.33
C PHE A 74 -7.63 14.51 -14.02
N PHE A 75 -6.40 14.71 -14.48
CA PHE A 75 -5.60 13.66 -15.12
C PHE A 75 -5.37 12.47 -14.19
N LEU A 76 -4.90 12.68 -12.96
CA LEU A 76 -4.64 11.61 -11.99
C LEU A 76 -5.91 10.85 -11.60
N THR A 77 -7.04 11.55 -11.50
CA THR A 77 -8.35 10.93 -11.29
C THR A 77 -8.74 10.08 -12.49
N TRP A 78 -8.63 10.59 -13.71
CA TRP A 78 -8.90 9.82 -14.93
C TRP A 78 -8.01 8.58 -15.03
N TYR A 79 -6.70 8.73 -14.84
CA TYR A 79 -5.70 7.68 -15.01
C TYR A 79 -5.88 6.55 -13.99
N SER A 80 -6.06 6.89 -12.71
CA SER A 80 -6.35 5.87 -11.67
C SER A 80 -7.73 5.22 -11.85
N ASN A 81 -8.74 5.96 -12.31
CA ASN A 81 -10.07 5.41 -12.58
C ASN A 81 -10.07 4.38 -13.71
N LYS A 82 -9.19 4.52 -14.71
CA LYS A 82 -9.04 3.48 -15.76
C LYS A 82 -8.64 2.15 -15.16
N LEU A 83 -7.75 2.17 -14.17
CA LEU A 83 -7.30 0.96 -13.50
C LEU A 83 -8.41 0.32 -12.66
N ILE A 84 -9.19 1.12 -11.92
CA ILE A 84 -10.36 0.66 -11.15
C ILE A 84 -11.41 0.04 -12.08
N LYS A 85 -11.81 0.75 -13.15
CA LYS A 85 -12.78 0.27 -14.15
C LYS A 85 -12.31 -0.99 -14.86
N HIS A 86 -11.00 -1.10 -15.14
CA HIS A 86 -10.41 -2.31 -15.71
C HIS A 86 -10.52 -3.50 -14.76
N GLY A 87 -10.18 -3.31 -13.47
CA GLY A 87 -10.31 -4.32 -12.44
C GLY A 87 -11.75 -4.83 -12.28
N ASP A 88 -12.71 -3.90 -12.17
CA ASP A 88 -14.15 -4.23 -12.02
C ASP A 88 -14.66 -5.08 -13.18
N LYS A 89 -14.40 -4.65 -14.43
CA LYS A 89 -14.85 -5.37 -15.63
C LYS A 89 -14.28 -6.80 -15.70
N ILE A 90 -12.99 -6.98 -15.41
CA ILE A 90 -12.37 -8.31 -15.45
C ILE A 90 -12.87 -9.19 -14.30
N LEU A 91 -13.05 -8.64 -13.11
CA LEU A 91 -13.60 -9.38 -11.97
C LEU A 91 -15.06 -9.77 -12.21
N ASP A 92 -15.84 -8.95 -12.91
CA ASP A 92 -17.20 -9.29 -13.30
C ASP A 92 -17.23 -10.56 -14.17
N GLU A 93 -16.34 -10.66 -15.16
CA GLU A 93 -16.18 -11.86 -16.00
C GLU A 93 -15.62 -13.04 -15.21
N ALA A 94 -14.59 -12.85 -14.39
CA ALA A 94 -14.04 -13.92 -13.56
C ALA A 94 -15.11 -14.49 -12.62
N ASN A 95 -15.94 -13.65 -12.03
CA ASN A 95 -17.05 -14.08 -11.19
C ASN A 95 -18.12 -14.87 -11.97
N LYS A 96 -18.35 -14.59 -13.27
CA LYS A 96 -19.23 -15.43 -14.12
C LYS A 96 -18.64 -16.82 -14.30
N VAL A 97 -17.34 -16.88 -14.59
CA VAL A 97 -16.62 -18.14 -14.84
C VAL A 97 -16.59 -19.04 -13.60
N PHE A 98 -16.37 -18.46 -12.42
CA PHE A 98 -16.22 -19.21 -11.17
C PHE A 98 -17.49 -19.25 -10.32
N LEU A 99 -18.65 -18.86 -10.87
CA LEU A 99 -19.92 -18.88 -10.14
C LEU A 99 -20.23 -20.28 -9.59
N GLY A 100 -20.57 -20.37 -8.31
CA GLY A 100 -20.83 -21.64 -7.62
C GLY A 100 -19.59 -22.47 -7.26
N CYS A 101 -18.40 -22.11 -7.75
CA CYS A 101 -17.15 -22.74 -7.33
C CYS A 101 -16.76 -22.31 -5.91
N ARG A 102 -16.10 -23.20 -5.16
CA ARG A 102 -15.59 -22.92 -3.80
C ARG A 102 -14.17 -22.33 -3.89
N VAL A 103 -14.06 -21.13 -4.45
CA VAL A 103 -12.78 -20.43 -4.66
C VAL A 103 -12.91 -18.95 -4.29
N GLN A 104 -11.81 -18.33 -3.85
CA GLN A 104 -11.72 -16.91 -3.54
C GLN A 104 -11.06 -16.18 -4.72
N LEU A 105 -11.77 -15.25 -5.36
CA LEU A 105 -11.14 -14.34 -6.33
C LEU A 105 -10.26 -13.35 -5.58
N ALA A 106 -9.09 -13.06 -6.13
CA ALA A 106 -8.16 -12.09 -5.58
C ALA A 106 -7.57 -11.22 -6.69
N ILE A 107 -7.29 -9.96 -6.38
CA ILE A 107 -6.42 -9.13 -7.21
C ILE A 107 -5.07 -8.92 -6.52
N LYS A 108 -4.01 -8.76 -7.32
CA LYS A 108 -2.70 -8.37 -6.81
C LYS A 108 -2.51 -6.86 -6.92
N ILE A 109 -2.28 -6.19 -5.80
CA ILE A 109 -1.88 -4.77 -5.76
C ILE A 109 -0.37 -4.73 -5.51
N SER A 110 0.34 -3.91 -6.28
CA SER A 110 1.81 -3.78 -6.18
C SER A 110 2.20 -2.85 -5.04
N GLY A 111 3.25 -3.18 -4.30
CA GLY A 111 3.78 -2.35 -3.21
C GLY A 111 4.79 -1.35 -3.74
N ILE A 112 4.34 -0.13 -4.01
CA ILE A 112 5.18 0.97 -4.49
C ILE A 112 5.58 1.82 -3.30
N HIS A 113 6.66 1.42 -2.65
CA HIS A 113 7.05 1.97 -1.34
C HIS A 113 8.04 3.12 -1.43
N TRP A 114 8.68 3.35 -2.59
CA TRP A 114 9.57 4.49 -2.80
C TRP A 114 8.77 5.75 -3.15
N TRP A 115 9.30 6.92 -2.78
CA TRP A 115 8.61 8.22 -2.79
C TRP A 115 7.36 8.34 -1.91
N TYR A 116 7.01 7.30 -1.16
CA TYR A 116 5.85 7.32 -0.26
C TYR A 116 6.00 8.34 0.89
N ARG A 117 7.23 8.72 1.27
CA ARG A 117 7.49 9.73 2.33
C ARG A 117 7.50 11.17 1.85
N VAL A 118 7.19 11.43 0.58
CA VAL A 118 7.10 12.80 0.03
C VAL A 118 5.70 13.09 -0.48
N PRO A 119 5.22 14.35 -0.41
CA PRO A 119 3.81 14.68 -0.65
C PRO A 119 3.27 14.29 -2.03
N ASN A 120 4.15 14.19 -3.05
CA ASN A 120 3.75 13.86 -4.41
C ASN A 120 3.51 12.36 -4.65
N HIS A 121 4.03 11.46 -3.80
CA HIS A 121 3.88 10.01 -3.98
C HIS A 121 4.16 9.54 -5.43
N ALA A 122 5.15 10.15 -6.10
CA ALA A 122 5.26 10.13 -7.56
C ALA A 122 5.20 8.74 -8.19
N ALA A 123 5.88 7.74 -7.61
CA ALA A 123 5.87 6.38 -8.14
C ALA A 123 4.53 5.66 -7.97
N GLU A 124 3.75 5.95 -6.93
CA GLU A 124 2.38 5.45 -6.80
C GLU A 124 1.50 6.06 -7.89
N LEU A 125 1.63 7.37 -8.13
CA LEU A 125 0.88 8.09 -9.14
C LEU A 125 1.14 7.52 -10.55
N THR A 126 2.42 7.36 -10.94
CA THR A 126 2.76 6.79 -12.26
C THR A 126 2.31 5.34 -12.41
N ALA A 127 2.32 4.56 -11.32
CA ALA A 127 1.79 3.19 -11.29
C ALA A 127 0.25 3.11 -11.40
N GLY A 128 -0.45 4.25 -11.27
CA GLY A 128 -1.91 4.37 -11.35
C GLY A 128 -2.63 4.35 -10.01
N TYR A 129 -1.90 4.39 -8.89
CA TYR A 129 -2.48 4.53 -7.56
C TYR A 129 -2.49 6.01 -7.18
N TYR A 130 -3.65 6.66 -7.32
CA TYR A 130 -3.77 8.06 -6.95
C TYR A 130 -3.87 8.22 -5.42
N ASN A 131 -2.74 8.01 -4.76
CA ASN A 131 -2.57 8.07 -3.32
C ASN A 131 -1.79 9.32 -2.94
N LEU A 132 -2.30 10.10 -1.99
CA LEU A 132 -1.65 11.29 -1.44
C LEU A 132 -1.90 11.37 0.08
N ASP A 133 -1.30 12.34 0.75
CA ASP A 133 -1.46 12.57 2.19
C ASP A 133 -2.94 12.74 2.62
N ASP A 134 -3.75 13.33 1.77
CA ASP A 134 -5.17 13.64 2.02
C ASP A 134 -6.15 12.73 1.25
N ARG A 135 -5.63 11.86 0.36
CA ARG A 135 -6.45 11.04 -0.54
C ARG A 135 -6.09 9.55 -0.46
N ASP A 136 -7.06 8.71 -0.12
CA ASP A 136 -6.88 7.27 0.00
C ASP A 136 -7.00 6.54 -1.37
N GLY A 137 -5.89 6.40 -2.08
CA GLY A 137 -5.84 5.71 -3.37
C GLY A 137 -6.16 4.21 -3.33
N TYR A 138 -5.93 3.53 -2.19
CA TYR A 138 -6.08 2.08 -2.07
C TYR A 138 -7.48 1.66 -1.61
N ARG A 139 -8.14 2.47 -0.78
CA ARG A 139 -9.49 2.21 -0.29
C ARG A 139 -10.53 2.32 -1.39
N THR A 140 -10.32 3.18 -2.39
CA THR A 140 -11.14 3.18 -3.61
C THR A 140 -11.07 1.84 -4.35
N ILE A 141 -9.88 1.25 -4.47
CA ILE A 141 -9.72 -0.10 -5.05
C ILE A 141 -10.42 -1.14 -4.16
N ALA A 142 -10.22 -1.09 -2.84
CA ALA A 142 -10.87 -2.01 -1.91
C ALA A 142 -12.41 -1.92 -2.01
N HIS A 143 -12.95 -0.70 -2.10
CA HIS A 143 -14.39 -0.49 -2.21
C HIS A 143 -14.97 -1.14 -3.47
N MET A 144 -14.29 -0.99 -4.62
CA MET A 144 -14.68 -1.69 -5.86
C MET A 144 -14.74 -3.22 -5.67
N LEU A 145 -13.77 -3.81 -4.96
CA LEU A 145 -13.72 -5.26 -4.75
C LEU A 145 -14.90 -5.80 -3.93
N THR A 146 -15.55 -4.97 -3.11
CA THR A 146 -16.65 -5.40 -2.23
C THR A 146 -17.82 -5.99 -3.01
N ARG A 147 -18.09 -5.50 -4.22
CA ARG A 147 -19.19 -6.01 -5.05
C ARG A 147 -18.89 -7.40 -5.61
N HIS A 148 -17.62 -7.75 -5.75
CA HIS A 148 -17.19 -9.04 -6.31
C HIS A 148 -16.94 -10.12 -5.25
N HIS A 149 -17.05 -9.79 -3.96
CA HIS A 149 -16.59 -10.65 -2.86
C HIS A 149 -15.11 -11.04 -3.02
N ALA A 150 -14.33 -10.20 -3.68
CA ALA A 150 -12.93 -10.46 -3.97
C ALA A 150 -12.05 -10.09 -2.78
N SER A 151 -10.87 -10.68 -2.70
CA SER A 151 -9.85 -10.35 -1.71
C SER A 151 -8.74 -9.50 -2.33
N THR A 152 -8.03 -8.75 -1.50
CA THR A 152 -6.76 -8.13 -1.91
C THR A 152 -5.61 -9.08 -1.61
N ASN A 153 -4.62 -9.11 -2.51
CA ASN A 153 -3.33 -9.72 -2.24
C ASN A 153 -2.24 -8.66 -2.44
N PHE A 154 -1.60 -8.28 -1.34
CA PHE A 154 -0.58 -7.23 -1.32
C PHE A 154 0.84 -7.82 -1.23
N THR A 155 1.85 -6.98 -1.04
CA THR A 155 3.27 -7.39 -1.00
C THR A 155 4.06 -6.54 0.00
N CYS A 156 5.37 -6.74 0.11
CA CYS A 156 6.30 -6.03 1.01
C CYS A 156 6.13 -6.39 2.48
N ALA A 157 5.45 -7.49 2.81
CA ALA A 157 5.19 -7.89 4.20
C ALA A 157 6.47 -8.17 5.02
N GLU A 158 7.61 -8.38 4.36
CA GLU A 158 8.91 -8.69 4.96
C GLU A 158 9.82 -7.47 5.13
N MET A 159 9.53 -6.37 4.45
CA MET A 159 10.39 -5.19 4.39
C MET A 159 10.30 -4.35 5.67
N ARG A 160 11.44 -3.75 6.03
CA ARG A 160 11.52 -2.66 7.01
C ARG A 160 12.05 -1.39 6.39
N ASP A 161 11.67 -0.24 6.92
CA ASP A 161 12.06 1.06 6.35
C ASP A 161 13.56 1.30 6.50
N ASN A 162 14.15 0.80 7.58
CA ASN A 162 15.58 0.91 7.84
C ASN A 162 16.45 -0.01 6.95
N GLU A 163 15.83 -0.87 6.14
CA GLU A 163 16.50 -1.67 5.11
C GLU A 163 16.55 -0.92 3.76
N GLN A 164 15.90 0.24 3.66
CA GLN A 164 15.78 1.02 2.43
C GLN A 164 16.77 2.19 2.41
N SER A 165 17.23 2.57 1.22
CA SER A 165 18.09 3.74 1.06
C SER A 165 17.34 5.03 1.40
N SER A 166 18.04 6.00 1.99
CA SER A 166 17.43 7.26 2.43
C SER A 166 16.98 8.15 1.26
N GLU A 167 17.66 7.98 0.12
CA GLU A 167 17.43 8.68 -1.14
C GLU A 167 16.08 8.28 -1.76
N ALA A 168 15.64 7.04 -1.56
CA ALA A 168 14.39 6.53 -2.13
C ALA A 168 13.12 7.07 -1.46
N LYS A 169 13.26 7.80 -0.35
CA LYS A 169 12.12 8.29 0.48
C LYS A 169 11.10 7.18 0.75
N SER A 170 11.65 5.99 1.02
CA SER A 170 10.91 4.74 1.04
C SER A 170 10.26 4.47 2.40
N ALA A 171 9.07 3.88 2.37
CA ALA A 171 8.24 3.59 3.55
C ALA A 171 7.39 2.31 3.37
N PRO A 172 8.01 1.13 3.16
CA PRO A 172 7.28 -0.12 3.02
C PRO A 172 6.51 -0.51 4.29
N GLU A 173 7.01 -0.17 5.48
CA GLU A 173 6.28 -0.46 6.71
C GLU A 173 5.01 0.37 6.79
N GLU A 174 5.05 1.66 6.47
CA GLU A 174 3.86 2.51 6.44
C GLU A 174 2.95 2.27 5.23
N LEU A 175 3.46 1.74 4.12
CA LEU A 175 2.61 1.33 3.02
C LEU A 175 1.81 0.06 3.37
N VAL A 176 2.47 -0.94 3.97
CA VAL A 176 1.82 -2.20 4.41
C VAL A 176 0.97 -1.98 5.66
N GLN A 177 1.53 -1.30 6.65
CA GLN A 177 0.96 -1.10 7.99
C GLN A 177 0.54 0.34 8.19
N GLN A 178 -0.16 0.60 9.29
CA GLN A 178 0.10 1.82 10.04
C GLN A 178 0.82 1.51 11.33
N VAL A 179 2.10 1.83 11.33
CA VAL A 179 2.86 1.90 12.57
C VAL A 179 2.56 3.24 13.22
N ILE A 180 1.86 3.23 14.35
CA ILE A 180 1.78 4.39 15.23
C ILE A 180 3.19 4.62 15.77
N ARG A 181 3.88 5.66 15.30
CA ARG A 181 4.97 6.24 16.09
C ARG A 181 4.32 7.00 17.25
N PRO A 182 4.65 6.70 18.52
CA PRO A 182 4.36 7.63 19.58
C PRO A 182 5.06 8.94 19.23
N LEU A 183 4.28 9.99 18.99
CA LEU A 183 4.77 11.34 19.14
C LEU A 183 5.29 11.42 20.58
N ILE A 184 6.61 11.38 20.75
CA ILE A 184 7.24 11.93 21.96
C ILE A 184 7.09 13.45 21.82
N THR A 185 5.86 13.94 21.95
CA THR A 185 5.63 15.30 22.44
C THR A 185 6.13 15.29 23.86
N GLY A 186 7.16 16.09 24.15
CA GLY A 186 7.86 16.16 25.42
C GLY A 186 6.94 16.54 26.59
N LEU A 187 6.18 15.58 27.10
CA LEU A 187 5.45 15.63 28.36
C LEU A 187 5.72 14.34 29.14
N GLN A 188 7.00 14.07 29.41
CA GLN A 188 7.39 13.16 30.49
C GLN A 188 8.81 13.45 30.99
N LEU A 189 9.05 14.67 31.48
CA LEU A 189 10.19 15.00 32.33
C LEU A 189 9.77 16.00 33.42
N ASP A 190 8.80 15.63 34.25
CA ASP A 190 8.50 16.32 35.53
C ASP A 190 8.43 15.31 36.69
N TYR A 191 9.42 14.42 36.77
CA TYR A 191 9.60 13.61 37.99
C TYR A 191 11.05 13.50 38.50
N PHE A 192 12.04 14.10 37.83
CA PHE A 192 13.41 14.14 38.33
C PHE A 192 14.15 15.42 37.93
N SER A 193 13.87 16.53 38.61
CA SER A 193 14.85 17.61 38.83
C SER A 193 14.33 18.64 39.83
N SER A 194 14.19 18.22 41.09
CA SER A 194 14.65 19.10 42.17
C SER A 194 16.17 19.22 42.00
N ILE A 195 16.66 20.46 41.87
CA ILE A 195 18.05 20.95 41.95
C ILE A 195 18.41 21.87 40.76
N ARG A 196 18.67 23.14 41.11
CA ARG A 196 19.39 24.21 40.40
C ARG A 196 18.61 25.17 39.49
N GLU A 197 18.10 26.17 40.18
CA GLU A 197 18.10 27.61 39.87
C GLU A 197 19.25 28.17 38.99
N HIS A 198 18.90 29.28 38.31
CA HIS A 198 19.75 30.36 37.75
C HIS A 198 20.45 30.18 36.37
N LYS A 199 19.84 30.70 35.28
CA LYS A 199 20.25 31.96 34.59
C LYS A 199 19.52 32.17 33.24
N ARG A 200 19.33 33.46 32.94
CA ARG A 200 18.64 34.10 31.82
C ARG A 200 19.35 33.96 30.44
N THR A 201 18.52 34.18 29.41
CA THR A 201 18.75 34.79 28.06
C THR A 201 19.54 34.03 26.99
N SER A 202 18.87 33.64 25.90
CA SER A 202 18.88 34.36 24.60
C SER A 202 18.17 33.56 23.50
N GLN A 203 17.57 34.28 22.55
CA GLN A 203 16.77 33.80 21.43
C GLN A 203 17.56 32.94 20.43
N SER A 204 16.95 31.86 19.92
CA SER A 204 16.95 31.59 18.47
C SER A 204 15.67 30.83 18.11
N SER A 205 14.88 31.42 17.23
CA SER A 205 13.68 30.84 16.65
C SER A 205 14.08 29.74 15.66
N LYS A 206 14.13 28.49 16.13
CA LYS A 206 14.06 27.33 15.24
C LYS A 206 12.58 27.09 14.91
N LYS A 207 12.19 27.40 13.67
CA LYS A 207 10.96 26.86 13.08
C LYS A 207 11.08 25.33 13.10
N ASN A 208 10.35 24.69 14.00
CA ASN A 208 10.06 23.26 13.90
C ASN A 208 9.15 23.06 12.70
N SER A 209 9.70 22.59 11.58
CA SER A 209 8.93 21.94 10.52
C SER A 209 8.52 20.56 11.03
N GLY A 210 7.52 20.51 11.90
CA GLY A 210 6.85 19.29 12.28
C GLY A 210 5.96 18.85 11.13
N VAL A 211 6.53 18.10 10.19
CA VAL A 211 5.72 17.38 9.20
C VAL A 211 5.03 16.24 9.95
N ASN A 212 3.75 16.43 10.25
CA ASN A 212 2.87 15.35 10.69
C ASN A 212 2.63 14.44 9.49
N HIS A 213 3.55 13.51 9.23
CA HIS A 213 3.38 12.50 8.20
C HIS A 213 2.15 11.66 8.56
N LYS A 214 1.08 11.76 7.76
CA LYS A 214 -0.22 11.10 7.97
C LYS A 214 -0.56 10.07 6.88
N ASN A 215 0.39 9.22 6.51
CA ASN A 215 0.28 8.38 5.31
C ASN A 215 0.45 6.91 5.66
N TRP A 216 -0.63 6.13 5.78
CA TRP A 216 -0.53 4.69 6.07
C TRP A 216 -1.79 3.94 5.62
N GLN A 217 -1.76 2.71 5.06
CA GLN A 217 -2.95 2.31 4.27
C GLN A 217 -3.34 0.84 4.06
N VAL A 218 -2.57 0.03 3.32
CA VAL A 218 -3.24 -0.92 2.39
C VAL A 218 -4.02 -2.03 3.09
N LEU A 219 -3.46 -2.65 4.13
CA LEU A 219 -4.17 -3.71 4.86
C LEU A 219 -5.43 -3.19 5.56
N SER A 220 -5.33 -2.00 6.15
CA SER A 220 -6.45 -1.39 6.87
C SER A 220 -7.54 -0.88 5.93
N ALA A 221 -7.19 -0.40 4.73
CA ALA A 221 -8.17 -0.07 3.70
C ALA A 221 -9.01 -1.30 3.33
N GLY A 222 -8.37 -2.47 3.15
CA GLY A 222 -9.06 -3.72 2.90
C GLY A 222 -9.99 -4.15 4.05
N TRP A 223 -9.49 -4.15 5.30
CA TRP A 223 -10.29 -4.52 6.47
C TRP A 223 -11.47 -3.58 6.73
N ARG A 224 -11.31 -2.27 6.48
CA ARG A 224 -12.41 -1.28 6.59
C ARG A 224 -13.56 -1.55 5.64
N GLU A 225 -13.25 -1.99 4.43
CA GLU A 225 -14.25 -2.38 3.44
C GLU A 225 -14.74 -3.82 3.66
N GLY A 226 -14.31 -4.49 4.74
CA GLY A 226 -14.74 -5.84 5.10
C GLY A 226 -14.16 -6.94 4.20
N LEU A 227 -13.02 -6.68 3.54
CA LEU A 227 -12.40 -7.64 2.64
C LEU A 227 -11.49 -8.63 3.37
N ASN A 228 -11.37 -9.81 2.79
CA ASN A 228 -10.22 -10.68 3.04
C ASN A 228 -8.96 -10.02 2.46
N VAL A 229 -7.91 -9.94 3.26
CA VAL A 229 -6.63 -9.35 2.86
C VAL A 229 -5.52 -10.38 3.00
N ALA A 230 -4.86 -10.71 1.90
CA ALA A 230 -3.67 -11.55 1.84
C ALA A 230 -2.43 -10.73 1.52
N CYS A 231 -1.24 -11.30 1.75
CA CYS A 231 0.00 -10.61 1.45
C CYS A 231 1.12 -11.57 1.01
N GLU A 232 2.19 -10.98 0.51
CA GLU A 232 3.38 -11.64 -0.02
C GLU A 232 4.64 -10.92 0.50
N ASN A 233 5.78 -11.61 0.45
CA ASN A 233 7.08 -10.95 0.49
C ASN A 233 7.45 -10.44 -0.91
N ALA A 234 8.07 -9.26 -0.99
CA ALA A 234 8.52 -8.69 -2.25
C ALA A 234 9.84 -9.31 -2.75
N LEU A 235 10.77 -9.60 -1.83
CA LEU A 235 12.11 -10.13 -2.10
C LEU A 235 12.34 -11.48 -1.40
N GLY A 236 13.16 -12.34 -2.00
CA GLY A 236 13.56 -13.61 -1.39
C GLY A 236 14.37 -13.39 -0.12
N ARG A 237 13.78 -13.69 1.04
CA ARG A 237 14.38 -13.48 2.38
C ARG A 237 14.26 -14.74 3.23
N TYR A 238 15.34 -15.14 3.88
CA TYR A 238 15.43 -16.40 4.64
C TYR A 238 15.77 -16.20 6.12
N ASP A 239 15.88 -14.95 6.55
CA ASP A 239 16.31 -14.53 7.89
C ASP A 239 15.14 -14.32 8.86
N ALA A 240 15.41 -14.50 10.15
CA ALA A 240 14.41 -14.39 11.21
C ALA A 240 13.77 -12.99 11.31
N THR A 241 14.50 -11.93 10.91
CA THR A 241 13.98 -10.56 10.90
C THR A 241 12.85 -10.41 9.90
N ALA A 242 13.04 -10.84 8.65
CA ALA A 242 12.02 -10.84 7.61
C ALA A 242 10.77 -11.63 8.04
N TYR A 243 10.96 -12.85 8.55
CA TYR A 243 9.84 -13.67 9.03
C TYR A 243 9.09 -13.04 10.21
N SER A 244 9.80 -12.41 11.15
CA SER A 244 9.18 -11.73 12.28
C SER A 244 8.42 -10.47 11.86
N THR A 245 8.90 -9.75 10.83
CA THR A 245 8.18 -8.65 10.17
C THR A 245 6.87 -9.16 9.53
N ILE A 246 6.93 -10.28 8.78
CA ILE A 246 5.75 -10.91 8.19
C ILE A 246 4.76 -11.32 9.29
N LEU A 247 5.22 -11.94 10.37
CA LEU A 247 4.38 -12.40 11.48
C LEU A 247 3.65 -11.25 12.17
N ARG A 248 4.33 -10.11 12.37
CA ARG A 248 3.71 -8.88 12.89
C ARG A 248 2.61 -8.42 11.93
N ASN A 249 2.89 -8.37 10.63
CA ASN A 249 1.92 -7.93 9.64
C ASN A 249 0.73 -8.90 9.49
N ALA A 250 0.96 -10.20 9.74
CA ALA A 250 -0.07 -11.24 9.69
C ALA A 250 -1.10 -11.14 10.81
N ARG A 251 -0.68 -10.67 11.99
CA ARG A 251 -1.53 -10.42 13.16
C ARG A 251 -1.07 -9.12 13.82
N PRO A 252 -1.57 -7.96 13.36
CA PRO A 252 -1.10 -6.65 13.77
C PRO A 252 -1.16 -6.40 15.28
N GLN A 253 -2.16 -6.95 15.96
CA GLN A 253 -2.34 -6.85 17.42
C GLN A 253 -2.07 -8.19 18.15
N GLY A 254 -1.29 -9.08 17.53
CA GLY A 254 -0.90 -10.37 18.11
C GLY A 254 -2.02 -11.41 18.22
N ILE A 255 -1.80 -12.41 19.07
CA ILE A 255 -2.73 -13.51 19.32
C ILE A 255 -3.78 -13.12 20.35
N ASN A 256 -5.06 -13.23 19.96
CA ASN A 256 -6.16 -13.20 20.91
C ASN A 256 -6.33 -14.58 21.56
N LYS A 257 -6.16 -14.66 22.89
CA LYS A 257 -6.30 -15.91 23.65
C LYS A 257 -7.75 -16.37 23.84
N ASN A 258 -8.70 -15.48 23.61
CA ASN A 258 -10.12 -15.69 23.92
C ASN A 258 -11.01 -15.79 22.68
N GLY A 259 -10.42 -15.86 21.48
CA GLY A 259 -11.19 -15.88 20.23
C GLY A 259 -10.35 -15.51 19.01
N PRO A 260 -10.99 -15.17 17.88
CA PRO A 260 -10.26 -14.68 16.72
C PRO A 260 -9.57 -13.33 17.03
N PRO A 261 -8.40 -13.06 16.42
CA PRO A 261 -7.81 -11.72 16.47
C PRO A 261 -8.72 -10.70 15.78
N GLU A 262 -8.64 -9.44 16.21
CA GLU A 262 -9.45 -8.35 15.64
C GLU A 262 -9.17 -8.18 14.14
N HIS A 263 -7.89 -8.16 13.77
CA HIS A 263 -7.43 -8.17 12.39
C HIS A 263 -6.39 -9.27 12.19
N LYS A 264 -6.51 -9.99 11.07
CA LYS A 264 -5.50 -10.93 10.59
C LYS A 264 -5.46 -10.93 9.07
N LEU A 265 -4.29 -11.23 8.52
CA LEU A 265 -4.23 -11.63 7.12
C LEU A 265 -5.04 -12.92 6.93
N TYR A 266 -5.79 -12.96 5.84
CA TYR A 266 -6.50 -14.15 5.37
C TYR A 266 -5.52 -15.24 4.93
N GLY A 267 -4.40 -14.84 4.34
CA GLY A 267 -3.32 -15.74 3.95
C GLY A 267 -2.02 -15.01 3.65
N PHE A 268 -0.92 -15.76 3.62
CA PHE A 268 0.38 -15.26 3.20
C PHE A 268 0.98 -16.23 2.18
N THR A 269 1.47 -15.71 1.05
CA THR A 269 2.15 -16.51 0.02
C THR A 269 3.63 -16.16 0.00
N TYR A 270 4.50 -17.15 0.20
CA TYR A 270 5.96 -16.95 0.23
C TYR A 270 6.56 -17.05 -1.18
N LEU A 271 7.32 -16.03 -1.58
CA LEU A 271 8.08 -15.96 -2.82
C LEU A 271 9.56 -16.25 -2.53
N ARG A 272 10.15 -17.34 -3.01
CA ARG A 272 9.58 -18.44 -3.78
C ARG A 272 10.24 -19.74 -3.35
N VAL A 273 9.56 -20.86 -3.55
CA VAL A 273 10.20 -22.18 -3.43
C VAL A 273 11.44 -22.21 -4.32
N SER A 274 12.58 -22.53 -3.70
CA SER A 274 13.89 -22.62 -4.33
C SER A 274 14.73 -23.66 -3.59
N ASP A 275 15.79 -24.14 -4.24
CA ASP A 275 16.76 -25.01 -3.56
C ASP A 275 17.38 -24.32 -2.34
N GLU A 276 17.57 -23.00 -2.40
CA GLU A 276 18.10 -22.21 -1.30
C GLU A 276 17.15 -22.17 -0.10
N LEU A 277 15.83 -22.05 -0.32
CA LEU A 277 14.82 -22.14 0.73
C LEU A 277 14.86 -23.50 1.44
N LEU A 278 15.05 -24.57 0.67
CA LEU A 278 14.97 -25.96 1.16
C LEU A 278 16.27 -26.47 1.78
N LYS A 279 17.33 -25.66 1.85
CA LYS A 279 18.65 -26.05 2.36
C LYS A 279 18.86 -25.66 3.82
N GLY A 280 19.35 -26.62 4.61
CA GLY A 280 19.96 -26.40 5.92
C GLY A 280 19.16 -25.49 6.86
N GLN A 281 19.82 -24.41 7.31
CA GLN A 281 19.25 -23.46 8.26
C GLN A 281 18.06 -22.67 7.68
N ASN A 282 18.04 -22.38 6.38
CA ASN A 282 16.94 -21.65 5.74
C ASN A 282 15.63 -22.41 5.90
N TYR A 283 15.63 -23.71 5.62
CA TYR A 283 14.45 -24.55 5.77
C TYR A 283 14.05 -24.73 7.23
N ALA A 284 15.02 -24.83 8.14
CA ALA A 284 14.75 -24.91 9.57
C ALA A 284 14.04 -23.63 10.07
N THR A 285 14.55 -22.45 9.71
CA THR A 285 13.95 -21.16 10.03
C THR A 285 12.56 -21.01 9.39
N PHE A 286 12.40 -21.41 8.13
CA PHE A 286 11.12 -21.38 7.43
C PHE A 286 10.06 -22.28 8.09
N LYS A 287 10.41 -23.49 8.52
CA LYS A 287 9.49 -24.37 9.27
C LYS A 287 9.02 -23.71 10.57
N THR A 288 9.93 -23.04 11.28
CA THR A 288 9.58 -22.31 12.50
C THR A 288 8.66 -21.13 12.19
N PHE A 289 8.94 -20.38 11.12
CA PHE A 289 8.05 -19.33 10.61
C PHE A 289 6.64 -19.86 10.31
N VAL A 290 6.51 -20.98 9.58
CA VAL A 290 5.20 -21.62 9.30
C VAL A 290 4.50 -22.01 10.61
N ARG A 291 5.23 -22.59 11.57
CA ARG A 291 4.68 -22.91 12.89
C ARG A 291 4.17 -21.67 13.62
N ARG A 292 4.85 -20.52 13.54
CA ARG A 292 4.38 -19.26 14.13
C ARG A 292 3.21 -18.65 13.37
N MET A 293 3.17 -18.78 12.04
CA MET A 293 2.01 -18.35 11.24
C MET A 293 0.75 -19.10 11.68
N HIS A 294 0.87 -20.40 11.98
CA HIS A 294 -0.20 -21.23 12.55
C HIS A 294 -0.43 -21.05 14.07
N ALA A 295 0.13 -20.01 14.69
CA ALA A 295 0.02 -19.77 16.14
C ALA A 295 0.45 -20.97 17.01
N ASN A 296 1.51 -21.66 16.58
CA ASN A 296 2.03 -22.91 17.18
C ASN A 296 1.08 -24.13 17.13
N LEU A 297 -0.01 -24.04 16.38
CA LEU A 297 -0.89 -25.17 16.10
C LEU A 297 -0.33 -26.03 14.98
N ASP A 298 -0.75 -27.29 14.96
CA ASP A 298 -0.45 -28.20 13.86
C ASP A 298 -1.24 -27.79 12.59
N TYR A 299 -0.78 -28.27 11.44
CA TYR A 299 -1.44 -28.01 10.16
C TYR A 299 -2.90 -28.50 10.19
N ASN A 300 -3.82 -27.62 9.79
CA ASN A 300 -5.24 -27.92 9.69
C ASN A 300 -5.71 -27.84 8.22
N PRO A 301 -6.06 -28.96 7.57
CA PRO A 301 -6.53 -28.97 6.19
C PRO A 301 -7.94 -28.39 5.99
N ASN A 302 -8.69 -28.15 7.08
CA ASN A 302 -10.09 -27.72 7.05
C ASN A 302 -10.28 -26.26 7.52
N VAL A 303 -9.20 -25.47 7.62
CA VAL A 303 -9.26 -24.06 8.01
C VAL A 303 -9.85 -23.20 6.88
N ASP A 304 -10.52 -22.10 7.25
CA ASP A 304 -11.03 -21.07 6.32
C ASP A 304 -11.86 -21.62 5.15
N SER A 305 -12.88 -22.43 5.46
CA SER A 305 -13.75 -23.05 4.46
C SER A 305 -14.41 -22.02 3.54
N VAL A 306 -14.22 -22.14 2.24
CA VAL A 306 -14.78 -21.22 1.23
C VAL A 306 -16.17 -21.70 0.81
N ALA A 307 -17.15 -20.80 0.95
CA ALA A 307 -18.51 -21.03 0.45
C ALA A 307 -18.55 -21.00 -1.09
N PRO A 308 -19.53 -21.65 -1.74
CA PRO A 308 -19.77 -21.47 -3.17
C PRO A 308 -19.92 -19.99 -3.54
N MET A 309 -19.14 -19.54 -4.52
CA MET A 309 -19.10 -18.16 -4.96
C MET A 309 -20.48 -17.68 -5.40
N GLN A 310 -20.89 -16.54 -4.88
CA GLN A 310 -22.10 -15.84 -5.29
C GLN A 310 -21.82 -14.91 -6.45
N ARG A 311 -22.87 -14.58 -7.21
CA ARG A 311 -22.77 -13.57 -8.26
C ARG A 311 -22.40 -12.21 -7.65
N SER A 312 -21.58 -11.45 -8.35
CA SER A 312 -21.25 -10.08 -7.94
C SER A 312 -22.50 -9.24 -7.70
N LYS A 313 -22.48 -8.40 -6.66
CA LYS A 313 -23.50 -7.39 -6.36
C LYS A 313 -23.60 -6.37 -7.52
N PRO A 314 -24.64 -5.52 -7.59
CA PRO A 314 -24.76 -4.50 -8.64
C PRO A 314 -23.50 -3.65 -8.83
N GLU A 315 -23.28 -3.17 -10.05
CA GLU A 315 -22.17 -2.27 -10.38
C GLU A 315 -22.25 -0.99 -9.52
N ILE A 316 -21.08 -0.55 -9.02
CA ILE A 316 -20.97 0.65 -8.20
C ILE A 316 -20.50 1.78 -9.14
N PRO A 317 -21.23 2.91 -9.22
CA PRO A 317 -20.78 4.09 -9.96
C PRO A 317 -19.38 4.54 -9.51
N ILE A 318 -18.58 5.06 -10.45
CA ILE A 318 -17.19 5.44 -10.13
C ILE A 318 -17.16 6.57 -9.10
N GLU A 319 -18.14 7.47 -9.14
CA GLU A 319 -18.30 8.58 -8.20
C GLU A 319 -18.50 8.06 -6.77
N ASP A 320 -19.29 6.99 -6.60
CA ASP A 320 -19.52 6.33 -5.31
C ASP A 320 -18.27 5.58 -4.84
N ILE A 321 -17.53 4.93 -5.75
CA ILE A 321 -16.23 4.33 -5.42
C ILE A 321 -15.24 5.38 -4.90
N LEU A 322 -15.23 6.56 -5.52
CA LEU A 322 -14.32 7.64 -5.17
C LEU A 322 -14.65 8.31 -3.83
N GLN A 323 -15.87 8.17 -3.31
CA GLN A 323 -16.18 8.61 -1.93
C GLN A 323 -15.30 7.90 -0.90
N ALA A 324 -14.78 6.70 -1.20
CA ALA A 324 -13.87 6.01 -0.31
C ALA A 324 -12.47 6.67 -0.20
N ALA A 325 -12.12 7.59 -1.10
CA ALA A 325 -10.85 8.30 -1.08
C ALA A 325 -10.76 9.32 0.07
N GLU A 326 -11.90 9.84 0.54
CA GLU A 326 -11.94 10.94 1.52
C GLU A 326 -13.08 10.77 2.55
N PRO A 327 -12.87 11.15 3.83
CA PRO A 327 -11.58 11.53 4.40
C PRO A 327 -10.64 10.34 4.51
N LYS A 328 -9.34 10.58 4.31
CA LYS A 328 -8.31 9.57 4.61
C LYS A 328 -8.32 9.30 6.12
N LEU A 329 -8.52 8.04 6.49
CA LEU A 329 -8.69 7.61 7.88
C LEU A 329 -7.39 7.04 8.43
N GLU A 330 -7.06 7.34 9.68
CA GLU A 330 -5.97 6.75 10.47
C GLU A 330 -6.15 5.22 10.58
N PRO A 331 -5.44 4.36 9.84
CA PRO A 331 -5.53 2.89 9.95
C PRO A 331 -5.28 2.29 11.35
N PHE A 332 -5.56 0.99 11.40
CA PHE A 332 -5.59 0.23 12.65
C PHE A 332 -4.19 0.15 13.27
N PRO A 333 -4.10 0.07 14.61
CA PRO A 333 -2.83 0.04 15.31
C PRO A 333 -2.07 -1.28 15.03
N PHE A 334 -0.76 -1.18 14.78
CA PHE A 334 0.14 -2.34 14.68
C PHE A 334 1.10 -2.34 15.87
N ASP A 335 1.25 -3.50 16.50
CA ASP A 335 2.30 -3.71 17.49
C ASP A 335 3.68 -3.57 16.84
N LYS A 336 4.61 -2.98 17.58
CA LYS A 336 5.97 -2.74 17.07
C LYS A 336 6.66 -4.04 16.62
N ASN A 337 6.43 -5.12 17.34
CA ASN A 337 6.98 -6.45 17.08
C ASN A 337 5.86 -7.50 17.20
N THR A 338 6.01 -8.61 16.49
CA THR A 338 5.16 -9.79 16.71
C THR A 338 5.29 -10.30 18.14
N ASP A 339 4.18 -10.76 18.71
CA ASP A 339 4.13 -11.46 19.99
C ASP A 339 4.64 -12.91 19.89
N LEU A 340 4.83 -13.40 18.66
CA LEU A 340 5.25 -14.76 18.38
C LEU A 340 6.36 -14.80 17.32
N PRO A 341 7.59 -14.39 17.66
CA PRO A 341 8.73 -14.41 16.74
C PRO A 341 9.17 -15.85 16.40
N VAL A 342 9.93 -15.98 15.32
CA VAL A 342 10.53 -17.25 14.87
C VAL A 342 11.46 -17.80 15.93
#